data_AF-A0A2N2EAY4-F1
#
_entry.id   AF-A0A2N2EAY4-F1
#
_cell.length_a   1.000
_cell.length_b   1.000
_cell.length_c   1.000
_cell.angle_alpha   90.00
_cell.angle_beta   90.00
_cell.angle_gamma   90.00
#
_symmetry.space_group_name_H-M   'P 1'
#
loop_
_entity.id
_entity.type
_entity.pdbx_description
1 polymer ?
#
loop_
_entity_poly.entity_id
_entity_poly.type
_entity_poly.pdbx_seq_one_letter_code
_entity_poly.pdbx_strand_id
1 'polypeptide(L)'
;MLKKYLWVFLTISFSLGIILANYFLNKIIDFKFYFFFIFLVVLFLVFVISKNDSENKKDKLILFLLFVSFFFLALWRYSISCPENKVSNIVHYQGREFKIIGQVYNDPVFKDKIQRVSIKVLFIENDEGERIKISGKVLAIVDKYPLYNYGDIVEVYGQWLLGEKKDNFDYALYLRRYNISLVSYYPRLVINIDIIKRKNFFKNFVYKFKRQVSDVFDGNLSVSSSAMAKAMLLGDKSGLSYEDRQNFSKTGLSHIVAISGLHISLLSSILLNFLLAVGLSRKKSFYFILGFLISYLILIGVPASAFRAVLMGTLSLLSVYLGRKSDISSLLFFSALVLLLINPFLLLADIGFQLSFLAVLGIVYIQPRVKEFFLKKRFLRKSRKRIKSMIEVISVTTSAQIATAPILIFKFGQFSFIAPISNLFVLWALPFAIIFLIVALIFSFFLPFLSPLLFLPAEIVFSYIYFISNIFLLIPGAFVNF
;
A
#
# COMPACT_ATOMS: atom_id res chain seq x y z
N MET A 1 17.10 21.34 19.10
CA MET A 1 16.57 21.40 17.71
C MET A 1 16.77 20.08 16.94
N LEU A 2 17.91 19.40 17.12
CA LEU A 2 18.30 18.20 16.36
C LEU A 2 17.40 16.97 16.52
N LYS A 3 16.86 16.70 17.71
CA LYS A 3 15.94 15.56 17.95
C LYS A 3 14.66 15.62 17.09
N LYS A 4 14.21 16.81 16.67
CA LYS A 4 12.99 16.99 15.86
C LYS A 4 13.18 16.52 14.41
N TYR A 5 14.38 16.62 13.88
CA TYR A 5 14.68 16.29 12.48
C TYR A 5 15.41 14.95 12.32
N LEU A 6 15.72 14.25 13.43
CA LEU A 6 16.44 12.99 13.41
C LEU A 6 15.84 11.99 12.40
N TRP A 7 14.54 11.70 12.51
CA TRP A 7 13.88 10.76 11.61
C TRP A 7 13.92 11.21 10.15
N VAL A 8 13.84 12.52 9.90
CA VAL A 8 13.96 13.08 8.55
C VAL A 8 15.34 12.74 7.97
N PHE A 9 16.41 13.03 8.71
CA PHE A 9 17.78 12.77 8.28
C PHE A 9 18.05 11.28 8.04
N LEU A 10 17.62 10.41 8.97
CA LEU A 10 17.83 8.97 8.83
C LEU A 10 17.10 8.40 7.62
N THR A 11 15.84 8.81 7.40
CA THR A 11 15.05 8.33 6.27
C THR A 11 15.58 8.84 4.93
N ILE A 12 16.04 10.10 4.86
CA ILE A 12 16.69 10.63 3.65
C ILE A 12 17.95 9.84 3.35
N SER A 13 18.80 9.61 4.36
CA SER A 13 20.02 8.81 4.20
C SER A 13 19.72 7.40 3.69
N PHE A 14 18.78 6.73 4.33
CA PHE A 14 18.38 5.37 3.96
C PHE A 14 17.80 5.31 2.54
N SER A 15 17.01 6.32 2.16
CA SER A 15 16.42 6.42 0.81
C SER A 15 17.50 6.65 -0.26
N LEU A 16 18.48 7.52 0.01
CA LEU A 16 19.62 7.75 -0.88
C LEU A 16 20.45 6.48 -1.06
N GLY A 17 20.68 5.72 0.02
CA GLY A 17 21.36 4.42 -0.05
C GLY A 17 20.62 3.42 -0.92
N ILE A 18 19.29 3.32 -0.83
CA ILE A 18 18.48 2.45 -1.71
C ILE A 18 18.60 2.87 -3.17
N ILE A 19 18.48 4.17 -3.46
CA ILE A 19 18.56 4.70 -4.83
C ILE A 19 19.94 4.37 -5.42
N LEU A 20 21.01 4.63 -4.67
CA LEU A 20 22.37 4.33 -5.12
C LEU A 20 22.57 2.82 -5.31
N ALA A 21 22.06 2.00 -4.39
CA ALA A 21 22.12 0.55 -4.51
C ALA A 21 21.48 0.05 -5.82
N ASN A 22 20.33 0.61 -6.19
CA ASN A 22 19.65 0.21 -7.42
C ASN A 22 20.47 0.49 -8.69
N TYR A 23 21.22 1.60 -8.72
CA TYR A 23 22.07 1.94 -9.86
C TYR A 23 23.39 1.16 -9.91
N PHE A 24 24.05 0.98 -8.76
CA PHE A 24 25.42 0.46 -8.70
C PHE A 24 25.52 -1.01 -8.27
N LEU A 25 24.67 -1.47 -7.32
CA LEU A 25 24.83 -2.79 -6.69
C LEU A 25 24.29 -3.96 -7.52
N ASN A 26 23.45 -3.74 -8.54
CA ASN A 26 23.11 -4.82 -9.49
C ASN A 26 24.37 -5.36 -10.21
N LYS A 27 25.50 -4.63 -10.19
CA LYS A 27 26.78 -5.05 -10.77
C LYS A 27 27.82 -5.52 -9.75
N ILE A 28 27.58 -5.30 -8.44
CA ILE A 28 28.58 -5.47 -7.37
C ILE A 28 27.96 -6.35 -6.28
N ILE A 29 27.88 -7.66 -6.54
CA ILE A 29 27.12 -8.62 -5.72
C ILE A 29 27.92 -9.11 -4.50
N ASP A 30 29.25 -9.01 -4.52
CA ASP A 30 30.13 -9.63 -3.51
C ASP A 30 30.30 -8.82 -2.22
N PHE A 31 29.74 -7.61 -2.12
CA PHE A 31 30.03 -6.71 -0.99
C PHE A 31 28.99 -6.69 0.14
N LYS A 32 28.07 -7.66 0.20
CA LYS A 32 26.96 -7.65 1.18
C LYS A 32 27.47 -7.54 2.63
N PHE A 33 28.48 -8.32 3.01
CA PHE A 33 28.99 -8.30 4.39
C PHE A 33 29.80 -7.05 4.75
N TYR A 34 30.50 -6.45 3.79
CA TYR A 34 31.31 -5.25 4.03
C TYR A 34 30.46 -4.05 4.42
N PHE A 35 29.32 -3.82 3.76
CA PHE A 35 28.45 -2.70 4.10
C PHE A 35 27.84 -2.83 5.50
N PHE A 36 27.50 -4.06 5.92
CA PHE A 36 27.02 -4.31 7.28
C PHE A 36 28.11 -4.09 8.33
N PHE A 37 29.33 -4.52 8.04
CA PHE A 37 30.46 -4.28 8.93
C PHE A 37 30.75 -2.78 9.08
N ILE A 38 30.74 -2.02 7.98
CA ILE A 38 30.87 -0.55 8.01
C ILE A 38 29.75 0.07 8.85
N PHE A 39 28.50 -0.39 8.68
CA PHE A 39 27.37 0.06 9.51
C PHE A 39 27.64 -0.14 11.01
N LEU A 40 28.13 -1.31 11.42
CA LEU A 40 28.45 -1.63 12.81
C LEU A 40 29.62 -0.77 13.34
N VAL A 41 30.68 -0.60 12.55
CA VAL A 41 31.83 0.24 12.93
C VAL A 41 31.38 1.68 13.16
N VAL A 42 30.57 2.23 12.26
CA VAL A 42 30.07 3.59 12.39
C VAL A 42 29.12 3.72 13.60
N LEU A 43 28.26 2.73 13.86
CA LEU A 43 27.42 2.70 15.07
C LEU A 43 28.25 2.65 16.35
N PHE A 44 29.33 1.87 16.36
CA PHE A 44 30.25 1.81 17.49
C PHE A 44 30.92 3.17 17.72
N LEU A 45 31.38 3.84 16.67
CA LEU A 45 31.91 5.20 16.76
C LEU A 45 30.87 6.19 17.32
N VAL A 46 29.61 6.11 16.88
CA VAL A 46 28.51 6.91 17.47
C VAL A 46 28.38 6.65 18.96
N PHE A 47 28.38 5.38 19.38
CA PHE A 47 28.26 5.01 20.78
C PHE A 47 29.42 5.57 21.62
N VAL A 48 30.66 5.41 21.16
CA VAL A 48 31.86 5.93 21.85
C VAL A 48 31.81 7.46 21.98
N ILE A 49 31.45 8.17 20.91
CA ILE A 49 31.36 9.64 20.91
C ILE A 49 30.21 10.13 21.80
N SER A 50 29.08 9.40 21.83
CA SER A 50 27.90 9.76 22.63
C SER A 50 28.11 9.71 24.14
N LYS A 51 29.08 8.90 24.62
CA LYS A 51 29.41 8.78 26.05
C LYS A 51 30.26 9.92 26.58
N ASN A 52 30.78 10.81 25.73
CA ASN A 52 31.76 11.81 26.11
C ASN A 52 31.14 13.22 26.13
N ASP A 53 31.29 13.96 27.23
CA ASP A 53 30.27 14.90 27.75
C ASP A 53 30.42 16.38 27.29
N SER A 54 30.54 16.68 25.99
CA SER A 54 30.79 18.09 25.58
C SER A 54 30.33 18.50 24.16
N GLU A 55 29.73 19.70 24.07
CA GLU A 55 29.51 20.57 22.90
C GLU A 55 28.62 20.17 21.69
N ASN A 56 28.03 21.21 21.08
CA ASN A 56 27.26 21.20 19.82
C ASN A 56 27.99 20.56 18.61
N LYS A 57 29.33 20.51 18.60
CA LYS A 57 30.11 19.84 17.54
C LYS A 57 29.91 18.32 17.57
N LYS A 58 29.77 17.70 18.77
CA LYS A 58 29.52 16.26 18.90
C LYS A 58 28.15 15.87 18.38
N ASP A 59 27.14 16.69 18.66
CA ASP A 59 25.77 16.50 18.16
C ASP A 59 25.72 16.45 16.62
N LYS A 60 26.45 17.34 15.93
CA LYS A 60 26.58 17.32 14.47
C LYS A 60 27.36 16.10 13.97
N LEU A 61 28.43 15.71 14.67
CA LEU A 61 29.23 14.53 14.34
C LEU A 61 28.42 13.23 14.51
N ILE A 62 27.66 13.09 15.60
CA ILE A 62 26.77 11.96 15.87
C ILE A 62 25.72 11.85 14.75
N LEU A 63 25.11 12.97 14.35
CA LEU A 63 24.15 12.96 13.25
C LEU A 63 24.77 12.59 11.91
N PHE A 64 25.98 13.08 11.63
CA PHE A 64 26.71 12.70 10.42
C PHE A 64 27.04 11.20 10.42
N LEU A 65 27.54 10.67 11.52
CA LEU A 65 27.83 9.23 11.64
C LEU A 65 26.55 8.39 11.56
N LEU A 66 25.46 8.81 12.20
CA LEU A 66 24.15 8.15 12.05
C LEU A 66 23.64 8.20 10.61
N PHE A 67 23.85 9.32 9.92
CA PHE A 67 23.54 9.45 8.50
C PHE A 67 24.34 8.42 7.69
N VAL A 68 25.67 8.39 7.84
CA VAL A 68 26.55 7.43 7.14
C VAL A 68 26.17 5.99 7.47
N SER A 69 25.88 5.70 8.73
CA SER A 69 25.43 4.38 9.20
C SER A 69 24.15 3.94 8.48
N PHE A 70 23.08 4.75 8.49
CA PHE A 70 21.83 4.40 7.82
C PHE A 70 21.96 4.30 6.30
N PHE A 71 22.89 5.03 5.70
CA PHE A 71 23.22 4.89 4.28
C PHE A 71 23.79 3.50 3.98
N PHE A 72 24.77 3.03 4.76
CA PHE A 72 25.35 1.69 4.59
C PHE A 72 24.36 0.58 4.97
N LEU A 73 23.50 0.82 5.97
CA LEU A 73 22.40 -0.10 6.30
C LEU A 73 21.45 -0.27 5.11
N ALA A 74 21.15 0.81 4.37
CA ALA A 74 20.33 0.73 3.17
C ALA A 74 20.98 -0.07 2.05
N LEU A 75 22.29 0.14 1.79
CA LEU A 75 23.04 -0.64 0.81
C LEU A 75 23.00 -2.14 1.14
N TRP A 76 23.31 -2.48 2.40
CA TRP A 76 23.24 -3.84 2.90
C TRP A 76 21.83 -4.43 2.75
N ARG A 77 20.81 -3.71 3.25
CA ARG A 77 19.43 -4.17 3.23
C ARG A 77 18.93 -4.41 1.81
N TYR A 78 19.26 -3.52 0.87
CA TYR A 78 18.93 -3.70 -0.55
C TYR A 78 19.63 -4.94 -1.14
N SER A 79 20.92 -5.12 -0.85
CA SER A 79 21.72 -6.23 -1.40
C SER A 79 21.24 -7.62 -0.96
N ILE A 80 20.78 -7.78 0.29
CA ILE A 80 20.18 -9.02 0.79
C ILE A 80 18.79 -9.26 0.18
N SER A 81 18.08 -8.18 -0.14
CA SER A 81 16.76 -8.29 -0.76
C SER A 81 16.80 -8.71 -2.22
N CYS A 82 17.96 -8.63 -2.88
CA CYS A 82 18.11 -9.07 -4.26
C CYS A 82 18.32 -10.59 -4.33
N PRO A 83 17.58 -11.31 -5.19
CA PRO A 83 17.73 -12.75 -5.33
C PRO A 83 19.14 -13.08 -5.86
N GLU A 84 19.80 -14.03 -5.21
CA GLU A 84 21.12 -14.51 -5.64
C GLU A 84 21.00 -15.47 -6.82
N ASN A 85 21.91 -15.34 -7.80
CA ASN A 85 22.03 -16.27 -8.91
C ASN A 85 22.75 -17.56 -8.48
N LYS A 86 22.07 -18.39 -7.68
CA LYS A 86 22.55 -19.69 -7.19
C LYS A 86 21.63 -20.80 -7.71
N VAL A 87 22.16 -22.01 -7.88
CA VAL A 87 21.42 -23.22 -8.33
C VAL A 87 20.19 -23.51 -7.45
N SER A 88 20.21 -23.12 -6.18
CA SER A 88 19.09 -23.27 -5.23
C SER A 88 17.98 -22.22 -5.38
N ASN A 89 18.14 -21.27 -6.30
CA ASN A 89 17.21 -20.15 -6.54
C ASN A 89 16.71 -20.16 -7.98
N ILE A 90 15.43 -19.88 -8.14
CA ILE A 90 14.75 -19.94 -9.44
C ILE A 90 15.34 -19.01 -10.50
N VAL A 91 15.93 -17.88 -10.08
CA VAL A 91 16.55 -16.90 -10.99
C VAL A 91 17.67 -17.49 -11.82
N HIS A 92 18.34 -18.54 -11.34
CA HIS A 92 19.40 -19.22 -12.06
C HIS A 92 18.93 -19.85 -13.38
N TYR A 93 17.66 -20.25 -13.44
CA TYR A 93 17.07 -20.94 -14.59
C TYR A 93 16.32 -20.00 -15.52
N GLN A 94 16.52 -18.68 -15.40
CA GLN A 94 15.89 -17.69 -16.27
C GLN A 94 16.11 -17.96 -17.76
N GLY A 95 15.11 -17.65 -18.59
CA GLY A 95 15.17 -17.81 -20.05
C GLY A 95 14.87 -19.22 -20.55
N ARG A 96 14.82 -20.22 -19.66
CA ARG A 96 14.59 -21.62 -20.02
C ARG A 96 13.10 -21.98 -19.94
N GLU A 97 12.71 -22.97 -20.73
CA GLU A 97 11.47 -23.70 -20.56
C GLU A 97 11.71 -24.88 -19.64
N PHE A 98 10.91 -24.99 -18.58
CA PHE A 98 10.96 -26.13 -17.66
C PHE A 98 9.69 -26.19 -16.84
N LYS A 99 9.46 -27.35 -16.22
CA LYS A 99 8.30 -27.60 -15.39
C LYS A 99 8.58 -27.20 -13.94
N ILE A 100 7.66 -26.44 -13.36
CA ILE A 100 7.66 -26.04 -11.96
C ILE A 100 6.52 -26.73 -11.24
N ILE A 101 6.83 -27.34 -10.09
CA ILE A 101 5.82 -27.79 -9.13
C ILE A 101 5.82 -26.80 -7.98
N GLY A 102 4.67 -26.16 -7.74
CA GLY A 102 4.57 -25.11 -6.75
C GLY A 102 3.19 -24.99 -6.13
N GLN A 103 3.10 -24.17 -5.08
CA GLN A 103 1.85 -23.87 -4.39
C GLN A 103 1.41 -22.44 -4.71
N VAL A 104 0.13 -22.25 -5.02
CA VAL A 104 -0.48 -20.92 -5.15
C VAL A 104 -0.38 -20.20 -3.79
N TYR A 105 0.45 -19.14 -3.75
CA TYR A 105 0.90 -18.49 -2.50
C TYR A 105 -0.08 -17.43 -1.98
N ASN A 106 -0.78 -16.76 -2.90
CA ASN A 106 -1.81 -15.75 -2.64
C ASN A 106 -3.01 -16.04 -3.54
N ASP A 107 -4.20 -15.59 -3.16
CA ASP A 107 -5.35 -15.62 -4.05
C ASP A 107 -5.03 -14.91 -5.39
N PRO A 108 -5.36 -15.52 -6.55
CA PRO A 108 -5.09 -14.92 -7.84
C PRO A 108 -5.78 -13.56 -7.99
N VAL A 109 -5.07 -12.64 -8.63
CA VAL A 109 -5.61 -11.31 -8.94
C VAL A 109 -6.24 -11.35 -10.33
N PHE A 110 -7.55 -11.11 -10.39
CA PHE A 110 -8.28 -11.02 -11.65
C PHE A 110 -8.09 -9.65 -12.29
N LYS A 111 -7.85 -9.65 -13.61
CA LYS A 111 -7.83 -8.44 -14.42
C LYS A 111 -8.45 -8.76 -15.78
N ASP A 112 -9.63 -8.23 -16.06
CA ASP A 112 -10.34 -8.41 -17.32
C ASP A 112 -10.54 -9.90 -17.67
N LYS A 113 -9.83 -10.40 -18.69
CA LYS A 113 -9.86 -11.80 -19.16
C LYS A 113 -8.72 -12.67 -18.63
N ILE A 114 -7.80 -12.11 -17.85
CA ILE A 114 -6.64 -12.83 -17.31
C ILE A 114 -6.71 -12.93 -15.79
N GLN A 115 -6.01 -13.93 -15.25
CA GLN A 115 -5.70 -14.01 -13.83
C GLN A 115 -4.19 -14.11 -13.62
N ARG A 116 -3.73 -13.49 -12.54
CA ARG A 116 -2.32 -13.47 -12.13
C ARG A 116 -2.13 -14.41 -10.95
N VAL A 117 -1.49 -15.54 -11.19
CA VAL A 117 -1.30 -16.61 -10.20
C VAL A 117 0.13 -16.53 -9.66
N SER A 118 0.26 -16.13 -8.39
CA SER A 118 1.57 -16.11 -7.71
C SER A 118 1.88 -17.46 -7.10
N ILE A 119 2.97 -18.08 -7.51
CA ILE A 119 3.30 -19.46 -7.16
C ILE A 119 4.60 -19.48 -6.36
N LYS A 120 4.59 -20.12 -5.20
CA LYS A 120 5.81 -20.46 -4.45
C LYS A 120 6.34 -21.77 -4.99
N VAL A 121 7.54 -21.74 -5.56
CA VAL A 121 8.21 -22.91 -6.11
C VAL A 121 8.56 -23.87 -4.98
N LEU A 122 8.28 -25.16 -5.19
CA LEU A 122 8.71 -26.24 -4.30
C LEU A 122 9.83 -27.03 -4.97
N PHE A 123 9.59 -27.42 -6.24
CA PHE A 123 10.52 -28.20 -7.05
C PHE A 123 10.53 -27.70 -8.49
N ILE A 124 11.66 -27.85 -9.16
CA ILE A 124 11.72 -27.88 -10.62
C ILE A 124 11.93 -29.33 -11.06
N GLU A 125 11.40 -29.66 -12.22
CA GLU A 125 11.64 -30.95 -12.87
C GLU A 125 12.57 -30.68 -14.05
N ASN A 126 13.75 -31.28 -14.05
CA ASN A 126 14.69 -31.21 -15.18
C ASN A 126 14.20 -32.11 -16.33
N ASP A 127 14.83 -31.98 -17.50
CA ASP A 127 14.53 -32.79 -18.70
C ASP A 127 14.66 -34.31 -18.46
N GLU A 128 15.45 -34.71 -17.45
CA GLU A 128 15.65 -36.10 -17.01
C GLU A 128 14.60 -36.57 -15.98
N GLY A 129 13.62 -35.73 -15.63
CA GLY A 129 12.56 -36.05 -14.66
C GLY A 129 12.97 -35.92 -13.17
N GLU A 130 14.22 -35.54 -12.89
CA GLU A 130 14.69 -35.33 -11.53
C GLU A 130 14.09 -34.06 -10.89
N ARG A 131 13.66 -34.19 -9.63
CA ARG A 131 13.05 -33.09 -8.86
C ARG A 131 14.09 -32.37 -8.01
N ILE A 132 14.47 -31.17 -8.44
CA ILE A 132 15.40 -30.32 -7.69
C ILE A 132 14.61 -29.37 -6.80
N LYS A 133 14.88 -29.40 -5.49
CA LYS A 133 14.25 -28.49 -4.53
C LYS A 133 14.82 -27.08 -4.69
N ILE A 134 13.94 -26.13 -5.01
CA ILE A 134 14.34 -24.75 -5.28
C ILE A 134 13.48 -23.79 -4.47
N SER A 135 14.12 -22.70 -4.04
CA SER A 135 13.44 -21.58 -3.40
C SER A 135 13.17 -20.45 -4.40
N GLY A 136 11.96 -19.90 -4.36
CA GLY A 136 11.59 -18.77 -5.21
C GLY A 136 10.09 -18.58 -5.30
N LYS A 137 9.68 -17.42 -5.80
CA LYS A 137 8.30 -17.20 -6.25
C LYS A 137 8.31 -16.75 -7.69
N VAL A 138 7.30 -17.22 -8.41
CA VAL A 138 7.09 -16.92 -9.82
C VAL A 138 5.66 -16.46 -10.04
N LEU A 139 5.44 -15.76 -11.14
CA LEU A 139 4.12 -15.29 -11.56
C LEU A 139 3.72 -15.95 -12.86
N ALA A 140 2.60 -16.67 -12.86
CA ALA A 140 1.97 -17.15 -14.09
C ALA A 140 0.82 -16.22 -14.45
N ILE A 141 0.81 -15.71 -15.69
CA ILE A 141 -0.31 -14.97 -16.26
C ILE A 141 -1.06 -15.94 -17.16
N VAL A 142 -2.29 -16.29 -16.80
CA VAL A 142 -3.12 -17.27 -17.51
C VAL A 142 -4.52 -16.72 -17.76
N ASP A 143 -5.30 -17.42 -18.58
CA ASP A 143 -6.71 -17.11 -18.80
C ASP A 143 -7.50 -17.17 -17.49
N LYS A 144 -8.60 -16.41 -17.42
CA LYS A 144 -9.46 -16.33 -16.23
C LYS A 144 -9.97 -17.70 -15.75
N TYR A 145 -10.12 -18.67 -16.64
CA TYR A 145 -10.57 -20.02 -16.32
C TYR A 145 -9.53 -21.05 -16.78
N PRO A 146 -9.34 -22.16 -16.03
CA PRO A 146 -10.02 -22.51 -14.77
C PRO A 146 -9.58 -21.63 -13.59
N LEU A 147 -10.40 -21.53 -12.54
CA LEU A 147 -10.11 -20.71 -11.36
C LEU A 147 -9.12 -21.42 -10.42
N TYR A 148 -8.01 -20.76 -10.09
CA TYR A 148 -7.07 -21.24 -9.08
C TYR A 148 -7.32 -20.56 -7.73
N ASN A 149 -7.07 -21.25 -6.63
CA ASN A 149 -7.27 -20.72 -5.29
C ASN A 149 -6.00 -20.81 -4.46
N TYR A 150 -5.91 -19.98 -3.41
CA TYR A 150 -4.85 -20.11 -2.42
C TYR A 150 -4.70 -21.56 -1.92
N GLY A 151 -3.45 -22.02 -1.95
CA GLY A 151 -3.05 -23.33 -1.44
C GLY A 151 -3.21 -24.49 -2.40
N ASP A 152 -3.72 -24.26 -3.62
CA ASP A 152 -3.70 -25.27 -4.68
C ASP A 152 -2.26 -25.59 -5.09
N ILE A 153 -1.97 -26.87 -5.35
CA ILE A 153 -0.70 -27.32 -5.89
C ILE A 153 -0.85 -27.38 -7.40
N VAL A 154 0.06 -26.72 -8.10
CA VAL A 154 0.01 -26.55 -9.54
C VAL A 154 1.32 -27.00 -10.17
N GLU A 155 1.20 -27.68 -11.29
CA GLU A 155 2.29 -27.97 -12.21
C GLU A 155 2.22 -26.96 -13.34
N VAL A 156 3.33 -26.27 -13.58
CA VAL A 156 3.39 -25.18 -14.54
C VAL A 156 4.51 -25.45 -15.51
N TYR A 157 4.16 -25.64 -16.77
CA TYR A 157 5.11 -25.80 -17.86
C TYR A 157 5.09 -24.56 -18.74
N GLY A 158 6.26 -23.95 -18.96
CA GLY A 158 6.41 -22.82 -19.86
C GLY A 158 7.76 -22.14 -19.69
N GLN A 159 7.97 -21.09 -20.48
CA GLN A 159 9.17 -20.28 -20.43
C GLN A 159 9.12 -19.31 -19.26
N TRP A 160 10.20 -19.24 -18.48
CA TRP A 160 10.30 -18.35 -17.32
C TRP A 160 11.26 -17.21 -17.58
N LEU A 161 10.72 -16.00 -17.68
CA LEU A 161 11.46 -14.81 -18.07
C LEU A 161 11.60 -13.84 -16.90
N LEU A 162 12.64 -13.01 -16.94
CA LEU A 162 12.63 -11.80 -16.13
C LEU A 162 11.54 -10.85 -16.64
N GLY A 163 10.91 -10.10 -15.74
CA GLY A 163 9.94 -9.09 -16.14
C GLY A 163 10.55 -8.07 -17.11
N GLU A 164 9.89 -7.83 -18.23
CA GLU A 164 10.38 -6.90 -19.24
C GLU A 164 10.38 -5.45 -18.74
N LYS A 165 11.38 -4.67 -19.15
CA LYS A 165 11.40 -3.23 -18.98
C LYS A 165 10.78 -2.60 -20.24
N LYS A 166 9.59 -2.02 -20.13
CA LYS A 166 8.91 -1.30 -21.21
C LYS A 166 8.79 0.17 -20.87
N ASP A 167 9.21 1.04 -21.78
CA ASP A 167 9.16 2.50 -21.67
C ASP A 167 9.62 3.01 -20.28
N ASN A 168 8.67 3.50 -19.48
CA ASN A 168 8.87 4.08 -18.14
C ASN A 168 8.55 3.10 -16.98
N PHE A 169 8.31 1.82 -17.28
CA PHE A 169 7.93 0.80 -16.30
C PHE A 169 8.87 -0.40 -16.31
N ASP A 170 9.60 -0.55 -15.20
CA ASP A 170 10.46 -1.69 -14.93
C ASP A 170 9.64 -2.79 -14.25
N TYR A 171 9.16 -3.76 -15.04
CA TYR A 171 8.30 -4.81 -14.52
C TYR A 171 9.06 -5.79 -13.61
N ALA A 172 10.33 -6.07 -13.89
CA ALA A 172 11.16 -6.88 -13.01
C ALA A 172 11.28 -6.25 -11.61
N LEU A 173 11.57 -4.95 -11.53
CA LEU A 173 11.64 -4.23 -10.26
C LEU A 173 10.28 -4.19 -9.54
N TYR A 174 9.19 -4.05 -10.28
CA TYR A 174 7.84 -4.16 -9.74
C TYR A 174 7.55 -5.54 -9.12
N LEU A 175 7.95 -6.63 -9.79
CA LEU A 175 7.77 -7.99 -9.29
C LEU A 175 8.66 -8.28 -8.06
N ARG A 176 9.88 -7.74 -8.04
CA ARG A 176 10.80 -7.86 -6.89
C ARG A 176 10.18 -7.35 -5.58
N ARG A 177 9.35 -6.29 -5.63
CA ARG A 177 8.60 -5.84 -4.45
C ARG A 177 7.75 -6.95 -3.82
N TYR A 178 7.20 -7.86 -4.63
CA TYR A 178 6.40 -8.99 -4.15
C TYR A 178 7.23 -10.24 -3.86
N ASN A 179 8.57 -10.13 -3.90
CA ASN A 179 9.52 -11.26 -3.88
C ASN A 179 9.23 -12.26 -5.01
N ILE A 180 8.75 -11.78 -6.15
CA ILE A 180 8.55 -12.57 -7.37
C ILE A 180 9.74 -12.30 -8.28
N SER A 181 10.39 -13.37 -8.73
CA SER A 181 11.63 -13.26 -9.49
C SER A 181 11.44 -13.45 -10.98
N LEU A 182 10.55 -14.36 -11.39
CA LEU A 182 10.28 -14.67 -12.80
C LEU A 182 8.79 -14.61 -13.10
N VAL A 183 8.48 -14.36 -14.38
CA VAL A 183 7.12 -14.35 -14.94
C VAL A 183 7.05 -15.30 -16.14
N SER A 184 5.91 -15.95 -16.31
CA SER A 184 5.56 -16.69 -17.52
C SER A 184 4.21 -16.20 -18.05
N TYR A 185 4.13 -16.03 -19.37
CA TYR A 185 2.93 -15.57 -20.08
C TYR A 185 2.27 -16.76 -20.75
N TYR A 186 1.02 -17.04 -20.36
CA TYR A 186 0.23 -18.19 -20.82
C TYR A 186 0.93 -19.55 -20.71
N PRO A 187 1.56 -19.90 -19.57
CA PRO A 187 2.07 -21.26 -19.37
C PRO A 187 0.92 -22.27 -19.26
N ARG A 188 1.22 -23.53 -19.56
CA ARG A 188 0.30 -24.64 -19.29
C ARG A 188 0.28 -24.91 -17.79
N LEU A 189 -0.86 -24.63 -17.15
CA LEU A 189 -1.08 -24.83 -15.72
C LEU A 189 -2.06 -25.99 -15.47
N VAL A 190 -1.62 -27.00 -14.74
CA VAL A 190 -2.44 -28.14 -14.33
C VAL A 190 -2.50 -28.21 -12.81
N ILE A 191 -3.70 -28.40 -12.26
CA ILE A 191 -3.87 -28.61 -10.81
C ILE A 191 -3.48 -30.06 -10.51
N ASN A 192 -2.50 -30.25 -9.63
CA ASN A 192 -2.15 -31.57 -9.15
C ASN A 192 -3.04 -31.89 -7.93
N ILE A 193 -3.92 -32.89 -8.10
CA ILE A 193 -4.91 -33.30 -7.09
C ILE A 193 -4.30 -34.31 -6.11
N ASP A 194 -3.24 -35.02 -6.51
CA ASP A 194 -2.64 -36.13 -5.76
C ASP A 194 -1.76 -35.63 -4.59
N ILE A 195 -1.38 -34.35 -4.59
CA ILE A 195 -0.58 -33.76 -3.53
C ILE A 195 -1.48 -33.11 -2.48
N ILE A 196 -1.36 -33.56 -1.23
CA ILE A 196 -2.10 -33.02 -0.08
C ILE A 196 -1.94 -31.49 0.00
N LYS A 197 -3.07 -30.78 -0.09
CA LYS A 197 -3.14 -29.32 0.06
C LYS A 197 -2.75 -28.92 1.49
N ARG A 198 -1.47 -28.65 1.75
CA ARG A 198 -1.05 -28.01 3.01
C ARG A 198 -1.37 -26.52 2.97
N LYS A 199 -2.60 -26.16 3.36
CA LYS A 199 -3.02 -24.76 3.48
C LYS A 199 -2.63 -24.21 4.85
N ASN A 200 -2.11 -22.97 4.89
CA ASN A 200 -1.99 -22.27 6.16
C ASN A 200 -3.43 -21.94 6.65
N PHE A 201 -3.81 -22.48 7.81
CA PHE A 201 -5.14 -22.33 8.38
C PHE A 201 -5.57 -20.87 8.48
N PHE A 202 -4.67 -20.00 8.98
CA PHE A 202 -4.95 -18.57 9.15
C PHE A 202 -5.16 -17.84 7.82
N LYS A 203 -4.29 -18.09 6.82
CA LYS A 203 -4.49 -17.49 5.48
C LYS A 203 -5.78 -17.99 4.82
N ASN A 204 -6.08 -19.28 4.94
CA ASN A 204 -7.31 -19.84 4.41
C ASN A 204 -8.56 -19.23 5.07
N PHE A 205 -8.52 -19.00 6.39
CA PHE A 205 -9.58 -18.28 7.10
C PHE A 205 -9.75 -16.86 6.55
N VAL A 206 -8.66 -16.10 6.38
CA VAL A 206 -8.69 -14.74 5.81
C VAL A 206 -9.33 -14.73 4.42
N TYR A 207 -8.91 -15.64 3.52
CA TYR A 207 -9.46 -15.68 2.16
C TYR A 207 -10.92 -16.13 2.13
N LYS A 208 -11.31 -17.10 2.96
CA LYS A 208 -12.71 -17.50 3.11
C LYS A 208 -13.58 -16.35 3.61
N PHE A 209 -13.12 -15.64 4.64
CA PHE A 209 -13.84 -14.48 5.17
C PHE A 209 -13.97 -13.38 4.11
N LYS A 210 -12.90 -13.08 3.36
CA LYS A 210 -12.96 -12.12 2.24
C LYS A 210 -13.98 -12.53 1.19
N ARG A 211 -14.04 -13.82 0.85
CA ARG A 211 -15.01 -14.34 -0.11
C ARG A 211 -16.45 -14.20 0.39
N GLN A 212 -16.72 -14.60 1.64
CA GLN A 212 -18.04 -14.43 2.26
C GLN A 212 -18.50 -12.97 2.24
N VAL A 213 -17.63 -12.02 2.64
CA VAL A 213 -17.97 -10.60 2.61
C VAL A 213 -18.19 -10.10 1.17
N SER A 214 -17.36 -10.56 0.23
CA SER A 214 -17.52 -10.26 -1.20
C SER A 214 -18.86 -10.74 -1.75
N ASP A 215 -19.26 -11.97 -1.41
CA ASP A 215 -20.52 -12.57 -1.87
C ASP A 215 -21.73 -11.83 -1.29
N VAL A 216 -21.64 -11.38 -0.02
CA VAL A 216 -22.67 -10.51 0.58
C VAL A 216 -22.78 -9.19 -0.19
N PHE A 217 -21.67 -8.56 -0.59
CA PHE A 217 -21.74 -7.34 -1.39
C PHE A 217 -22.34 -7.58 -2.77
N ASP A 218 -21.94 -8.65 -3.46
CA ASP A 218 -22.48 -9.00 -4.78
C ASP A 218 -23.97 -9.32 -4.76
N GLY A 219 -24.47 -9.91 -3.67
CA GLY A 219 -25.88 -10.23 -3.52
C GLY A 219 -26.79 -9.05 -3.13
N ASN A 220 -26.23 -7.93 -2.68
CA ASN A 220 -27.02 -6.84 -2.07
C ASN A 220 -26.77 -5.43 -2.65
N LEU A 221 -25.70 -5.23 -3.41
CA LEU A 221 -25.37 -3.96 -4.05
C LEU A 221 -25.39 -4.10 -5.58
N SER A 222 -25.51 -2.98 -6.29
CA SER A 222 -25.31 -2.98 -7.75
C SER A 222 -23.87 -3.39 -8.11
N VAL A 223 -23.62 -3.81 -9.35
CA VAL A 223 -22.29 -4.30 -9.79
C VAL A 223 -21.19 -3.27 -9.51
N SER A 224 -21.42 -2.00 -9.83
CA SER A 224 -20.48 -0.90 -9.59
C SER A 224 -20.32 -0.58 -8.10
N SER A 225 -21.42 -0.54 -7.34
CA SER A 225 -21.39 -0.30 -5.89
C SER A 225 -20.70 -1.44 -5.13
N SER A 226 -20.94 -2.69 -5.50
CA SER A 226 -20.24 -3.86 -4.96
C SER A 226 -18.74 -3.78 -5.24
N ALA A 227 -18.35 -3.47 -6.49
CA ALA A 227 -16.94 -3.28 -6.85
C ALA A 227 -16.26 -2.16 -6.03
N MET A 228 -16.95 -1.03 -5.83
CA MET A 228 -16.47 0.06 -4.98
C MET A 228 -16.37 -0.37 -3.51
N ALA A 229 -17.37 -1.05 -2.96
CA ALA A 229 -17.39 -1.56 -1.59
C ALA A 229 -16.23 -2.54 -1.33
N LYS A 230 -15.99 -3.48 -2.24
CA LYS A 230 -14.83 -4.41 -2.18
C LYS A 230 -13.50 -3.68 -2.27
N ALA A 231 -13.39 -2.67 -3.13
CA ALA A 231 -12.17 -1.87 -3.25
C ALA A 231 -11.88 -1.07 -1.96
N MET A 232 -12.92 -0.48 -1.38
CA MET A 232 -12.84 0.35 -0.18
C MET A 232 -12.59 -0.44 1.11
N LEU A 233 -13.27 -1.58 1.31
CA LEU A 233 -13.16 -2.37 2.53
C LEU A 233 -12.19 -3.55 2.43
N LEU A 234 -12.20 -4.30 1.32
CA LEU A 234 -11.40 -5.53 1.16
C LEU A 234 -10.06 -5.29 0.45
N GLY A 235 -9.89 -4.10 -0.14
CA GLY A 235 -8.73 -3.72 -0.94
C GLY A 235 -8.72 -4.36 -2.32
N ASP A 236 -9.84 -4.97 -2.72
CA ASP A 236 -9.96 -5.68 -4.00
C ASP A 236 -10.54 -4.76 -5.08
N LYS A 237 -9.67 -4.38 -6.02
CA LYS A 237 -10.00 -3.48 -7.15
C LYS A 237 -10.30 -4.25 -8.43
N SER A 238 -10.30 -5.59 -8.40
CA SER A 238 -10.45 -6.42 -9.60
C SER A 238 -11.81 -6.24 -10.27
N GLY A 239 -12.87 -6.02 -9.47
CA GLY A 239 -14.23 -5.80 -9.94
C GLY A 239 -14.50 -4.41 -10.52
N LEU A 240 -13.63 -3.43 -10.31
CA LEU A 240 -13.83 -2.09 -10.87
C LEU A 240 -13.65 -2.12 -12.39
N SER A 241 -14.64 -1.64 -13.14
CA SER A 241 -14.53 -1.55 -14.60
C SER A 241 -13.35 -0.65 -15.00
N TYR A 242 -12.85 -0.83 -16.23
CA TYR A 242 -11.80 0.05 -16.75
C TYR A 242 -12.27 1.51 -16.82
N GLU A 243 -13.54 1.71 -17.17
CA GLU A 243 -14.19 3.02 -17.21
C GLU A 243 -14.25 3.66 -15.81
N ASP A 244 -14.69 2.93 -14.78
CA ASP A 244 -14.75 3.44 -13.41
C ASP A 244 -13.37 3.88 -12.92
N ARG A 245 -12.32 3.09 -13.20
CA ARG A 245 -10.96 3.44 -12.82
C ARG A 245 -10.48 4.70 -13.53
N GLN A 246 -10.80 4.85 -14.81
CA GLN A 246 -10.49 6.06 -15.55
C GLN A 246 -11.25 7.27 -15.01
N ASN A 247 -12.54 7.11 -14.72
CA ASN A 247 -13.41 8.16 -14.23
C ASN A 247 -12.90 8.69 -12.88
N PHE A 248 -12.55 7.80 -11.94
CA PHE A 248 -11.93 8.20 -10.68
C PHE A 248 -10.53 8.81 -10.86
N SER A 249 -9.74 8.37 -11.84
CA SER A 249 -8.44 8.98 -12.16
C SER A 249 -8.59 10.41 -12.64
N LYS A 250 -9.42 10.62 -13.66
CA LYS A 250 -9.69 11.92 -14.30
C LYS A 250 -10.33 12.93 -13.35
N THR A 251 -11.15 12.48 -12.41
CA THR A 251 -11.76 13.35 -11.40
C THR A 251 -10.92 13.53 -10.13
N GLY A 252 -9.76 12.87 -10.03
CA GLY A 252 -8.90 12.94 -8.85
C GLY A 252 -9.45 12.22 -7.61
N LEU A 253 -10.35 11.26 -7.81
CA LEU A 253 -11.03 10.45 -6.80
C LEU A 253 -10.42 9.04 -6.63
N SER A 254 -9.33 8.70 -7.31
CA SER A 254 -8.70 7.36 -7.22
C SER A 254 -8.32 6.91 -5.80
N HIS A 255 -8.10 7.84 -4.88
CA HIS A 255 -7.75 7.57 -3.49
C HIS A 255 -8.95 7.09 -2.65
N ILE A 256 -10.18 7.17 -3.19
CA ILE A 256 -11.40 6.67 -2.55
C ILE A 256 -11.50 5.16 -2.74
N VAL A 257 -11.26 4.68 -3.97
CA VAL A 257 -11.21 3.25 -4.29
C VAL A 257 -9.87 2.59 -3.90
N ALA A 258 -9.01 3.30 -3.17
CA ALA A 258 -7.76 2.79 -2.64
C ALA A 258 -7.74 2.93 -1.12
N ILE A 259 -7.42 1.85 -0.40
CA ILE A 259 -7.31 1.93 1.05
C ILE A 259 -6.21 2.94 1.42
N SER A 260 -6.65 4.00 2.09
CA SER A 260 -5.88 5.19 2.40
C SER A 260 -5.92 5.50 3.89
N GLY A 261 -5.14 6.49 4.33
CA GLY A 261 -5.14 6.91 5.73
C GLY A 261 -6.51 7.37 6.22
N LEU A 262 -7.35 7.91 5.33
CA LEU A 262 -8.70 8.32 5.66
C LEU A 262 -9.57 7.11 6.05
N HIS A 263 -9.55 6.03 5.27
CA HIS A 263 -10.26 4.78 5.60
C HIS A 263 -9.87 4.24 6.97
N ILE A 264 -8.56 4.13 7.23
CA ILE A 264 -8.02 3.66 8.52
C ILE A 264 -8.43 4.59 9.67
N SER A 265 -8.36 5.91 9.47
CA SER A 265 -8.76 6.89 10.49
C SER A 265 -10.26 6.83 10.81
N LEU A 266 -11.11 6.70 9.79
CA LEU A 266 -12.56 6.58 9.96
C LEU A 266 -12.90 5.29 10.69
N LEU A 267 -12.35 4.17 10.24
CA LEU A 267 -12.59 2.86 10.82
C LEU A 267 -12.16 2.81 12.30
N SER A 268 -10.98 3.35 12.61
CA SER A 268 -10.51 3.45 14.01
C SER A 268 -11.37 4.39 14.86
N SER A 269 -11.89 5.48 14.29
CA SER A 269 -12.74 6.44 15.01
C SER A 269 -14.14 5.88 15.29
N ILE A 270 -14.75 5.22 14.31
CA ILE A 270 -16.04 4.52 14.45
C ILE A 270 -15.91 3.46 15.54
N LEU A 271 -14.86 2.65 15.47
CA LEU A 271 -14.62 1.59 16.44
C LEU A 271 -14.34 2.16 17.85
N LEU A 272 -13.54 3.22 17.96
CA LEU A 272 -13.29 3.88 19.24
C LEU A 272 -14.59 4.39 19.87
N ASN A 273 -15.40 5.12 19.12
CA ASN A 273 -16.66 5.67 19.62
C ASN A 273 -17.63 4.56 20.04
N PHE A 274 -17.72 3.48 19.28
CA PHE A 274 -18.51 2.31 19.63
C PHE A 274 -18.05 1.66 20.94
N LEU A 275 -16.74 1.38 21.09
CA LEU A 275 -16.21 0.75 22.30
C LEU A 275 -16.39 1.63 23.54
N LEU A 276 -16.24 2.96 23.39
CA LEU A 276 -16.51 3.91 24.47
C LEU A 276 -18.01 3.95 24.82
N ALA A 277 -18.91 3.88 23.83
CA ALA A 277 -20.35 3.85 24.07
C ALA A 277 -20.80 2.59 24.81
N VAL A 278 -20.14 1.44 24.58
CA VAL A 278 -20.38 0.18 25.30
C VAL A 278 -19.68 0.16 26.68
N GLY A 279 -19.01 1.25 27.08
CA GLY A 279 -18.44 1.41 28.42
C GLY A 279 -17.01 0.88 28.60
N LEU A 280 -16.29 0.55 27.52
CA LEU A 280 -14.88 0.16 27.65
C LEU A 280 -14.01 1.37 28.00
N SER A 281 -13.04 1.14 28.90
CA SER A 281 -12.06 2.17 29.23
C SER A 281 -11.17 2.49 28.03
N ARG A 282 -10.68 3.74 27.93
CA ARG A 282 -9.79 4.19 26.84
C ARG A 282 -8.59 3.27 26.61
N LYS A 283 -8.05 2.69 27.69
CA LYS A 283 -6.92 1.74 27.63
C LYS A 283 -7.33 0.41 26.99
N LYS A 284 -8.47 -0.17 27.36
CA LYS A 284 -9.00 -1.39 26.72
C LYS A 284 -9.34 -1.16 25.25
N SER A 285 -9.99 -0.02 24.95
CA SER A 285 -10.32 0.36 23.57
C SER A 285 -9.06 0.50 22.70
N PHE A 286 -7.96 1.05 23.23
CA PHE A 286 -6.69 1.14 22.51
C PHE A 286 -6.17 -0.23 22.05
N TYR A 287 -6.06 -1.19 22.96
CA TYR A 287 -5.56 -2.53 22.59
C TYR A 287 -6.49 -3.25 21.61
N PHE A 288 -7.81 -3.07 21.76
CA PHE A 288 -8.78 -3.63 20.83
C PHE A 288 -8.64 -3.03 19.43
N ILE A 289 -8.55 -1.70 19.32
CA ILE A 289 -8.36 -1.00 18.04
C ILE A 289 -7.04 -1.41 17.40
N LEU A 290 -5.97 -1.55 18.18
CA LEU A 290 -4.67 -2.00 17.67
C LEU A 290 -4.76 -3.42 17.08
N GLY A 291 -5.35 -4.36 17.82
CA GLY A 291 -5.57 -5.73 17.34
C GLY A 291 -6.45 -5.77 16.10
N PHE A 292 -7.51 -4.96 16.07
CA PHE A 292 -8.40 -4.83 14.93
C PHE A 292 -7.68 -4.26 13.70
N LEU A 293 -6.91 -3.18 13.82
CA LEU A 293 -6.20 -2.56 12.69
C LEU A 293 -5.11 -3.47 12.11
N ILE A 294 -4.41 -4.22 12.96
CA ILE A 294 -3.43 -5.22 12.50
C ILE A 294 -4.15 -6.35 11.75
N SER A 295 -5.26 -6.84 12.30
CA SER A 295 -6.08 -7.89 11.66
C SER A 295 -6.65 -7.40 10.32
N TYR A 296 -7.13 -6.16 10.27
CA TYR A 296 -7.62 -5.52 9.05
C TYR A 296 -6.51 -5.33 8.01
N LEU A 297 -5.31 -4.90 8.42
CA LEU A 297 -4.16 -4.76 7.52
C LEU A 297 -3.77 -6.10 6.88
N ILE A 298 -3.78 -7.18 7.66
CA ILE A 298 -3.57 -8.55 7.17
C ILE A 298 -4.68 -8.95 6.20
N LEU A 299 -5.95 -8.68 6.56
CA LEU A 299 -7.11 -8.99 5.74
C LEU A 299 -6.93 -8.43 4.33
N ILE A 300 -6.62 -7.15 4.20
CA ILE A 300 -6.52 -6.44 2.92
C ILE A 300 -5.23 -6.72 2.14
N GLY A 301 -4.33 -7.56 2.67
CA GLY A 301 -3.09 -7.95 1.98
C GLY A 301 -1.91 -7.00 2.17
N VAL A 302 -1.93 -6.17 3.22
CA VAL A 302 -0.81 -5.30 3.64
C VAL A 302 -0.32 -4.33 2.55
N PRO A 303 -1.18 -3.52 1.90
CA PRO A 303 -0.72 -2.49 0.98
C PRO A 303 0.05 -1.40 1.73
N ALA A 304 1.10 -0.85 1.10
CA ALA A 304 2.02 0.11 1.72
C ALA A 304 1.31 1.35 2.30
N SER A 305 0.31 1.88 1.60
CA SER A 305 -0.50 3.04 2.05
C SER A 305 -1.25 2.75 3.34
N ALA A 306 -1.83 1.55 3.48
CA ALA A 306 -2.58 1.14 4.67
C ALA A 306 -1.62 0.78 5.82
N PHE A 307 -0.50 0.12 5.55
CA PHE A 307 0.52 -0.15 6.57
C PHE A 307 0.97 1.17 7.20
N ARG A 308 1.36 2.16 6.37
CA ARG A 308 1.74 3.50 6.86
C ARG A 308 0.66 4.10 7.75
N ALA A 309 -0.60 4.06 7.31
CA ALA A 309 -1.71 4.64 8.07
C ALA A 309 -1.92 3.96 9.43
N VAL A 310 -1.86 2.61 9.48
CA VAL A 310 -1.95 1.85 10.74
C VAL A 310 -0.76 2.19 11.64
N LEU A 311 0.46 2.20 11.11
CA LEU A 311 1.66 2.52 11.88
C LEU A 311 1.62 3.94 12.46
N MET A 312 1.28 4.94 11.64
CA MET A 312 1.13 6.32 12.12
C MET A 312 0.00 6.47 13.13
N GLY A 313 -1.15 5.81 12.90
CA GLY A 313 -2.27 5.80 13.84
C GLY A 313 -1.89 5.21 15.19
N THR A 314 -1.26 4.04 15.19
CA THR A 314 -0.77 3.38 16.42
C THR A 314 0.23 4.24 17.17
N LEU A 315 1.21 4.83 16.47
CA LEU A 315 2.21 5.69 17.10
C LEU A 315 1.61 7.00 17.64
N SER A 316 0.62 7.58 16.94
CA SER A 316 -0.10 8.76 17.42
C SER A 316 -0.95 8.44 18.65
N LEU A 317 -1.58 7.27 18.71
CA LEU A 317 -2.31 6.83 19.89
C LEU A 317 -1.36 6.54 21.06
N LEU A 318 -0.21 5.92 20.78
CA LEU A 318 0.84 5.68 21.77
C LEU A 318 1.41 6.99 22.34
N SER A 319 1.58 8.02 21.52
CA SER A 319 2.06 9.32 22.01
C SER A 319 1.06 9.94 22.99
N VAL A 320 -0.24 9.87 22.68
CA VAL A 320 -1.31 10.33 23.58
C VAL A 320 -1.29 9.53 24.90
N TYR A 321 -1.13 8.21 24.81
CA TYR A 321 -1.02 7.34 26.00
C TYR A 321 0.19 7.70 26.89
N LEU A 322 1.33 8.05 26.28
CA LEU A 322 2.55 8.47 26.97
C LEU A 322 2.55 9.95 27.39
N GLY A 323 1.46 10.69 27.18
CA GLY A 323 1.39 12.13 27.50
C GLY A 323 2.26 13.02 26.61
N ARG A 324 2.64 12.55 25.41
CA ARG A 324 3.49 13.27 24.46
C ARG A 324 2.68 13.77 23.26
N LYS A 325 2.99 14.97 22.80
CA LYS A 325 2.45 15.50 21.53
C LYS A 325 3.02 14.71 20.36
N SER A 326 2.15 14.18 19.49
CA SER A 326 2.58 13.57 18.22
C SER A 326 2.99 14.66 17.23
N ASP A 327 4.15 14.49 16.61
CA ASP A 327 4.57 15.27 15.45
C ASP A 327 4.35 14.45 14.18
N ILE A 328 3.42 14.90 13.33
CA ILE A 328 3.04 14.19 12.10
C ILE A 328 4.26 13.98 11.19
N SER A 329 5.19 14.94 11.16
CA SER A 329 6.42 14.85 10.36
C SER A 329 7.28 13.68 10.86
N SER A 330 7.58 13.64 12.15
CA SER A 330 8.34 12.55 12.77
C SER A 330 7.68 11.18 12.53
N LEU A 331 6.36 11.08 12.69
CA LEU A 331 5.61 9.85 12.42
C LEU A 331 5.72 9.42 10.95
N LEU A 332 5.65 10.37 10.01
CA LEU A 332 5.77 10.11 8.59
C LEU A 332 7.14 9.54 8.24
N PHE A 333 8.23 10.23 8.60
CA PHE A 333 9.58 9.77 8.25
C PHE A 333 9.97 8.48 8.97
N PHE A 334 9.56 8.29 10.23
CA PHE A 334 9.74 7.02 10.93
C PHE A 334 8.99 5.89 10.22
N SER A 335 7.73 6.12 9.83
CA SER A 335 6.95 5.11 9.11
C SER A 335 7.58 4.75 7.76
N ALA A 336 8.09 5.72 7.01
CA ALA A 336 8.83 5.47 5.77
C ALA A 336 10.04 4.57 6.04
N LEU A 337 10.86 4.90 7.04
CA LEU A 337 12.04 4.11 7.40
C LEU A 337 11.68 2.66 7.74
N VAL A 338 10.65 2.44 8.57
CA VAL A 338 10.18 1.09 8.92
C VAL A 338 9.72 0.31 7.67
N LEU A 339 8.92 0.94 6.80
CA LEU A 339 8.47 0.29 5.56
C LEU A 339 9.64 -0.06 4.63
N LEU A 340 10.63 0.84 4.48
CA LEU A 340 11.80 0.61 3.63
C LEU A 340 12.77 -0.43 4.22
N LEU A 341 12.86 -0.52 5.56
CA LEU A 341 13.57 -1.61 6.23
C LEU A 341 12.88 -2.95 6.00
N ILE A 342 11.55 -2.99 5.97
CA ILE A 342 10.81 -4.22 5.65
C ILE A 342 11.00 -4.60 4.18
N ASN A 343 10.89 -3.64 3.27
CA ASN A 343 11.02 -3.87 1.83
C ASN A 343 11.59 -2.62 1.11
N PRO A 344 12.88 -2.65 0.72
CA PRO A 344 13.53 -1.49 0.10
C PRO A 344 13.00 -1.19 -1.31
N PHE A 345 12.40 -2.17 -2.00
CA PHE A 345 11.85 -1.97 -3.34
C PHE A 345 10.60 -1.09 -3.36
N LEU A 346 9.96 -0.83 -2.20
CA LEU A 346 8.80 0.06 -2.09
C LEU A 346 9.11 1.47 -2.59
N LEU A 347 10.29 2.01 -2.28
CA LEU A 347 10.68 3.36 -2.69
C LEU A 347 10.68 3.53 -4.20
N LEU A 348 11.10 2.49 -4.94
CA LEU A 348 11.40 2.57 -6.36
C LEU A 348 10.22 2.12 -7.22
N ALA A 349 9.50 1.09 -6.79
CA ALA A 349 8.49 0.43 -7.60
C ALA A 349 7.05 0.63 -7.13
N ASP A 350 6.83 1.00 -5.86
CA ASP A 350 5.49 1.15 -5.30
C ASP A 350 4.96 2.57 -5.44
N ILE A 351 4.16 2.76 -6.49
CA ILE A 351 3.49 4.04 -6.77
C ILE A 351 2.55 4.42 -5.61
N GLY A 352 1.90 3.45 -4.97
CA GLY A 352 1.02 3.70 -3.82
C GLY A 352 1.77 4.25 -2.61
N PHE A 353 2.97 3.70 -2.33
CA PHE A 353 3.91 4.25 -1.35
C PHE A 353 4.29 5.68 -1.73
N GLN A 354 4.84 5.89 -2.92
CA GLN A 354 5.31 7.19 -3.38
C GLN A 354 4.21 8.28 -3.29
N LEU A 355 3.03 8.01 -3.86
CA LEU A 355 1.90 8.93 -3.83
C LEU A 355 1.40 9.17 -2.39
N SER A 356 1.32 8.12 -1.56
CA SER A 356 0.82 8.28 -0.19
C SER A 356 1.76 9.12 0.68
N PHE A 357 3.08 8.98 0.55
CA PHE A 357 4.03 9.75 1.33
C PHE A 357 4.14 11.20 0.82
N LEU A 358 4.16 11.40 -0.49
CA LEU A 358 4.14 12.75 -1.09
C LEU A 358 2.87 13.52 -0.75
N ALA A 359 1.70 12.88 -0.79
CA ALA A 359 0.45 13.51 -0.41
C ALA A 359 0.51 14.04 1.04
N VAL A 360 1.00 13.25 1.98
CA VAL A 360 1.13 13.68 3.39
C VAL A 360 2.20 14.76 3.55
N LEU A 361 3.32 14.70 2.82
CA LEU A 361 4.31 15.79 2.79
C LEU A 361 3.69 17.11 2.29
N GLY A 362 2.89 17.04 1.21
CA GLY A 362 2.14 18.19 0.71
C GLY A 362 1.18 18.75 1.75
N ILE A 363 0.42 17.88 2.42
CA ILE A 363 -0.49 18.29 3.49
C ILE A 363 0.28 18.95 4.65
N VAL A 364 1.41 18.41 5.08
CA VAL A 364 2.16 18.95 6.23
C VAL A 364 2.86 20.28 5.89
N TYR A 365 3.47 20.39 4.70
CA TYR A 365 4.35 21.52 4.37
C TYR A 365 3.78 22.55 3.39
N ILE A 366 2.80 22.17 2.55
CA ILE A 366 2.19 23.05 1.53
C ILE A 366 0.83 23.57 2.01
N GLN A 367 0.01 22.74 2.65
CA GLN A 367 -1.33 23.13 3.12
C GLN A 367 -1.37 24.41 3.95
N PRO A 368 -0.47 24.65 4.93
CA PRO A 368 -0.52 25.87 5.73
C PRO A 368 -0.43 27.13 4.87
N ARG A 369 0.42 27.12 3.82
CA ARG A 369 0.62 28.25 2.90
C ARG A 369 -0.57 28.43 1.96
N VAL A 370 -1.09 27.32 1.42
CA VAL A 370 -2.28 27.35 0.54
C VAL A 370 -3.50 27.86 1.29
N LYS A 371 -3.71 27.37 2.52
CA LYS A 371 -4.79 27.81 3.40
C LYS A 371 -4.68 29.28 3.75
N GLU A 372 -3.48 29.76 4.07
CA GLU A 372 -3.23 31.18 4.34
C GLU A 372 -3.54 32.05 3.11
N PHE A 373 -3.14 31.60 1.91
CA PHE A 373 -3.45 32.29 0.66
C PHE A 373 -4.96 32.47 0.45
N PHE A 374 -5.77 31.42 0.69
CA PHE A 374 -7.23 31.54 0.61
C PHE A 374 -7.81 32.45 1.71
N LEU A 375 -7.27 32.40 2.93
CA LEU A 375 -7.77 33.18 4.07
C LEU A 375 -7.30 34.65 4.08
N LYS A 376 -6.27 35.02 3.32
CA LYS A 376 -5.80 36.42 3.18
C LYS A 376 -6.87 37.34 2.61
N LYS A 377 -7.83 36.82 1.84
CA LYS A 377 -9.00 37.60 1.42
C LYS A 377 -9.85 37.93 2.65
N ARG A 378 -9.84 39.21 3.09
CA ARG A 378 -10.47 39.73 4.31
C ARG A 378 -11.93 39.28 4.50
N PHE A 379 -12.67 39.10 3.41
CA PHE A 379 -14.04 38.58 3.37
C PHE A 379 -14.14 37.12 3.86
N LEU A 380 -13.19 36.25 3.49
CA LEU A 380 -13.18 34.84 3.88
C LEU A 380 -12.73 34.63 5.33
N ARG A 381 -12.01 35.59 5.93
CA ARG A 381 -11.54 35.49 7.33
C ARG A 381 -12.67 35.61 8.35
N LYS A 382 -13.67 36.47 8.06
CA LYS A 382 -14.91 36.64 8.85
C LYS A 382 -16.03 35.65 8.48
N SER A 383 -15.77 34.73 7.54
CA SER A 383 -16.79 33.82 7.04
C SER A 383 -17.24 32.77 8.07
N ARG A 384 -18.47 32.25 7.88
CA ARG A 384 -19.10 31.22 8.71
C ARG A 384 -18.25 29.94 8.76
N LYS A 385 -18.38 29.16 9.84
CA LYS A 385 -17.68 27.88 10.08
C LYS A 385 -17.67 26.93 8.88
N ARG A 386 -18.76 26.91 8.08
CA ARG A 386 -18.88 26.11 6.86
C ARG A 386 -17.86 26.48 5.78
N ILE A 387 -17.67 27.78 5.50
CA ILE A 387 -16.72 28.26 4.49
C ILE A 387 -15.29 27.90 4.88
N LYS A 388 -14.94 28.01 6.17
CA LYS A 388 -13.63 27.57 6.67
C LYS A 388 -13.40 26.07 6.48
N SER A 389 -14.44 25.24 6.63
CA SER A 389 -14.36 23.80 6.37
C SER A 389 -14.16 23.50 4.89
N MET A 390 -14.83 24.23 3.99
CA MET A 390 -14.65 24.08 2.54
C MET A 390 -13.22 24.46 2.13
N ILE A 391 -12.70 25.59 2.65
CA ILE A 391 -11.32 26.02 2.42
C ILE A 391 -10.33 24.96 2.91
N GLU A 392 -10.62 24.29 4.03
CA GLU A 392 -9.78 23.20 4.53
C GLU A 392 -9.67 22.06 3.52
N VAL A 393 -10.81 21.54 3.04
CA VAL A 393 -10.86 20.44 2.08
C VAL A 393 -10.16 20.80 0.76
N ILE A 394 -10.42 22.00 0.24
CA ILE A 394 -9.76 22.49 -0.97
C ILE A 394 -8.25 22.61 -0.74
N SER A 395 -7.83 23.23 0.37
CA SER A 395 -6.40 23.43 0.66
C SER A 395 -5.65 22.12 0.84
N VAL A 396 -6.25 21.13 1.51
CA VAL A 396 -5.69 19.78 1.67
C VAL A 396 -5.54 19.11 0.30
N THR A 397 -6.60 19.11 -0.50
CA THR A 397 -6.61 18.43 -1.80
C THR A 397 -5.62 19.07 -2.77
N THR A 398 -5.63 20.40 -2.91
CA THR A 398 -4.67 21.14 -3.73
C THR A 398 -3.23 20.87 -3.30
N SER A 399 -2.96 20.85 -2.00
CA SER A 399 -1.60 20.61 -1.48
C SER A 399 -1.11 19.19 -1.74
N ALA A 400 -1.99 18.20 -1.57
CA ALA A 400 -1.68 16.81 -1.89
C ALA A 400 -1.46 16.62 -3.41
N GLN A 401 -2.22 17.32 -4.25
CA GLN A 401 -2.04 17.27 -5.70
C GLN A 401 -0.74 17.92 -6.15
N ILE A 402 -0.39 19.11 -5.63
CA ILE A 402 0.88 19.77 -5.97
C ILE A 402 2.05 18.83 -5.64
N ALA A 403 2.02 18.17 -4.49
CA ALA A 403 3.08 17.26 -4.09
C ALA A 403 3.11 15.95 -4.90
N THR A 404 1.96 15.45 -5.38
CA THR A 404 1.88 14.20 -6.13
C THR A 404 1.95 14.38 -7.66
N ALA A 405 1.74 15.59 -8.17
CA ALA A 405 1.71 15.92 -9.60
C ALA A 405 2.92 15.39 -10.38
N PRO A 406 4.18 15.54 -9.91
CA PRO A 406 5.33 15.08 -10.69
C PRO A 406 5.28 13.58 -11.01
N ILE A 407 4.83 12.76 -10.04
CA ILE A 407 4.71 11.32 -10.23
C ILE A 407 3.49 10.99 -11.10
N LEU A 408 2.37 11.68 -10.89
CA LEU A 408 1.16 11.44 -11.67
C LEU A 408 1.37 11.74 -13.16
N ILE A 409 2.00 12.87 -13.47
CA ILE A 409 2.34 13.27 -14.84
C ILE A 409 3.36 12.29 -15.43
N PHE A 410 4.45 11.98 -14.72
CA PHE A 410 5.50 11.11 -15.25
C PHE A 410 5.07 9.64 -15.44
N LYS A 411 4.23 9.10 -14.55
CA LYS A 411 3.84 7.67 -14.58
C LYS A 411 2.54 7.39 -15.29
N PHE A 412 1.60 8.33 -15.29
CA PHE A 412 0.26 8.13 -15.85
C PHE A 412 -0.08 9.11 -16.98
N GLY A 413 0.78 10.10 -17.27
CA GLY A 413 0.52 11.09 -18.31
C GLY A 413 -0.77 11.86 -18.07
N GLN A 414 -1.18 12.05 -16.79
CA GLN A 414 -2.49 12.61 -16.48
C GLN A 414 -2.46 13.49 -15.23
N PHE A 415 -3.18 14.60 -15.28
CA PHE A 415 -3.40 15.49 -14.14
C PHE A 415 -4.85 15.98 -14.10
N SER A 416 -5.47 15.94 -12.91
CA SER A 416 -6.86 16.34 -12.69
C SER A 416 -6.94 17.73 -12.08
N PHE A 417 -7.42 18.72 -12.83
CA PHE A 417 -7.64 20.08 -12.33
C PHE A 417 -8.93 20.19 -11.51
N ILE A 418 -9.91 19.32 -11.79
CA ILE A 418 -11.19 19.32 -11.09
C ILE A 418 -11.13 18.72 -9.68
N ALA A 419 -10.04 18.04 -9.32
CA ALA A 419 -9.97 17.27 -8.08
C ALA A 419 -10.30 18.06 -6.80
N PRO A 420 -9.85 19.31 -6.58
CA PRO A 420 -10.20 20.03 -5.36
C PRO A 420 -11.72 20.23 -5.21
N ILE A 421 -12.42 20.39 -6.33
CA ILE A 421 -13.87 20.58 -6.38
C ILE A 421 -14.56 19.21 -6.23
N SER A 422 -14.16 18.20 -7.00
CA SER A 422 -14.77 16.86 -6.87
C SER A 422 -14.62 16.30 -5.46
N ASN A 423 -13.45 16.45 -4.83
CA ASN A 423 -13.20 16.02 -3.46
C ASN A 423 -14.08 16.74 -2.45
N LEU A 424 -14.38 18.03 -2.67
CA LEU A 424 -15.28 18.78 -1.80
C LEU A 424 -16.69 18.16 -1.78
N PHE A 425 -17.18 17.68 -2.92
CA PHE A 425 -18.50 17.05 -3.04
C PHE A 425 -18.50 15.57 -2.68
N VAL A 426 -17.36 14.89 -2.67
CA VAL A 426 -17.34 13.44 -2.42
C VAL A 426 -16.88 13.09 -0.99
N LEU A 427 -15.90 13.81 -0.44
CA LEU A 427 -15.27 13.41 0.83
C LEU A 427 -16.21 13.45 2.04
N TRP A 428 -17.26 14.28 2.03
CA TRP A 428 -18.25 14.31 3.10
C TRP A 428 -19.17 13.08 3.09
N ALA A 429 -19.37 12.45 1.93
CA ALA A 429 -20.20 11.26 1.77
C ALA A 429 -19.48 9.98 2.21
N LEU A 430 -18.14 9.98 2.14
CA LEU A 430 -17.30 8.81 2.38
C LEU A 430 -17.44 8.18 3.79
N PRO A 431 -17.52 8.95 4.89
CA PRO A 431 -17.83 8.38 6.21
C PRO A 431 -19.17 7.66 6.27
N PHE A 432 -20.21 8.22 5.62
CA PHE A 432 -21.54 7.60 5.57
C PHE A 432 -21.52 6.30 4.78
N ALA A 433 -20.83 6.27 3.64
CA ALA A 433 -20.63 5.05 2.86
C ALA A 433 -20.04 3.92 3.72
N ILE A 434 -18.95 4.20 4.44
CA ILE A 434 -18.27 3.22 5.29
C ILE A 434 -19.15 2.78 6.46
N ILE A 435 -19.82 3.71 7.14
CA ILE A 435 -20.70 3.40 8.28
C ILE A 435 -21.86 2.52 7.83
N PHE A 436 -22.61 2.93 6.80
CA PHE A 436 -23.75 2.16 6.30
C PHE A 436 -23.32 0.79 5.81
N LEU A 437 -22.18 0.70 5.12
CA LEU A 437 -21.65 -0.58 4.64
C LEU A 437 -21.28 -1.53 5.79
N ILE A 438 -20.60 -1.04 6.83
CA ILE A 438 -20.22 -1.86 7.99
C ILE A 438 -21.46 -2.29 8.78
N VAL A 439 -22.39 -1.38 9.03
CA VAL A 439 -23.63 -1.67 9.76
C VAL A 439 -24.45 -2.71 8.98
N ALA A 440 -24.67 -2.49 7.68
CA ALA A 440 -25.39 -3.42 6.82
C ALA A 440 -24.72 -4.80 6.79
N LEU A 441 -23.39 -4.85 6.66
CA LEU A 441 -22.63 -6.09 6.69
C LEU A 441 -22.83 -6.85 8.01
N ILE A 442 -22.70 -6.19 9.16
CA ILE A 442 -22.89 -6.83 10.47
C ILE A 442 -24.31 -7.39 10.60
N PHE A 443 -25.33 -6.60 10.29
CA PHE A 443 -26.74 -7.02 10.43
C PHE A 443 -27.17 -8.06 9.39
N SER A 444 -26.54 -8.09 8.21
CA SER A 444 -26.83 -9.11 7.18
C SER A 444 -26.57 -10.53 7.64
N PHE A 445 -25.61 -10.74 8.56
CA PHE A 445 -25.34 -12.05 9.16
C PHE A 445 -26.44 -12.52 10.12
N PHE A 446 -27.16 -11.58 10.75
CA PHE A 446 -28.23 -11.90 11.70
C PHE A 446 -29.62 -11.89 11.04
N LEU A 447 -29.82 -11.05 10.03
CA LEU A 447 -31.10 -10.80 9.36
C LEU A 447 -30.94 -10.86 7.83
N PRO A 448 -30.60 -12.04 7.25
CA PRO A 448 -30.28 -12.16 5.83
C PRO A 448 -31.44 -11.74 4.91
N PHE A 449 -32.69 -11.98 5.33
CA PHE A 449 -33.90 -11.59 4.59
C PHE A 449 -34.04 -10.07 4.44
N LEU A 450 -33.51 -9.29 5.37
CA LEU A 450 -33.53 -7.82 5.34
C LEU A 450 -32.27 -7.23 4.71
N SER A 451 -31.31 -8.06 4.30
CA SER A 451 -30.01 -7.61 3.82
C SER A 451 -30.13 -6.58 2.68
N PRO A 452 -30.93 -6.76 1.61
CA PRO A 452 -31.02 -5.75 0.54
C PRO A 452 -31.49 -4.38 1.05
N LEU A 453 -32.43 -4.36 2.00
CA LEU A 453 -32.92 -3.12 2.62
C LEU A 453 -31.85 -2.46 3.50
N LEU A 454 -31.04 -3.25 4.22
CA LEU A 454 -29.95 -2.75 5.03
C LEU A 454 -28.83 -2.11 4.20
N PHE A 455 -28.59 -2.59 2.97
CA PHE A 455 -27.59 -2.05 2.06
C PHE A 455 -28.07 -0.83 1.26
N LEU A 456 -29.37 -0.55 1.20
CA LEU A 456 -29.95 0.56 0.44
C LEU A 456 -29.34 1.94 0.77
N PRO A 457 -29.10 2.31 2.05
CA PRO A 457 -28.42 3.56 2.38
C PRO A 457 -26.98 3.63 1.81
N ALA A 458 -26.24 2.51 1.82
CA ALA A 458 -24.91 2.47 1.23
C ALA A 458 -24.96 2.60 -0.30
N GLU A 459 -25.93 1.93 -0.94
CA GLU A 459 -26.16 2.02 -2.40
C GLU A 459 -26.47 3.46 -2.83
N ILE A 460 -27.30 4.19 -2.08
CA ILE A 460 -27.61 5.61 -2.37
C ILE A 460 -26.33 6.45 -2.31
N VAL A 461 -25.49 6.24 -1.29
CA VAL A 461 -24.25 7.00 -1.15
C VAL A 461 -23.27 6.65 -2.28
N PHE A 462 -23.12 5.37 -2.65
CA PHE A 462 -22.27 4.98 -3.77
C PHE A 462 -22.77 5.55 -5.10
N SER A 463 -24.08 5.47 -5.34
CA SER A 463 -24.72 6.08 -6.50
C SER A 463 -24.46 7.58 -6.59
N TYR A 464 -24.51 8.28 -5.45
CA TYR A 464 -24.12 9.70 -5.37
C TYR A 464 -22.66 9.94 -5.76
N ILE A 465 -21.72 9.11 -5.27
CA ILE A 465 -20.29 9.23 -5.61
C ILE A 465 -20.07 9.04 -7.13
N TYR A 466 -20.71 8.01 -7.71
CA TYR A 466 -20.65 7.75 -9.15
C TYR A 466 -21.27 8.90 -9.96
N PHE A 467 -22.44 9.39 -9.56
CA PHE A 467 -23.12 10.52 -10.19
C PHE A 467 -22.24 11.77 -10.22
N ILE A 468 -21.65 12.13 -9.07
CA ILE A 468 -20.75 13.28 -8.96
C ILE A 468 -19.50 13.10 -9.83
N SER A 469 -18.91 11.91 -9.84
CA SER A 469 -17.78 11.60 -10.72
C SER A 469 -18.15 11.80 -12.19
N ASN A 470 -19.30 11.31 -12.63
CA ASN A 470 -19.74 11.41 -14.02
C ASN A 470 -20.04 12.85 -14.44
N ILE A 471 -20.68 13.65 -13.58
CA ILE A 471 -20.93 15.08 -13.86
C ILE A 471 -19.62 15.84 -14.01
N PHE A 472 -18.66 15.63 -13.12
CA PHE A 472 -17.41 16.40 -13.18
C PHE A 472 -16.52 16.05 -14.37
N LEU A 473 -16.72 14.89 -15.00
CA LEU A 473 -16.05 14.54 -16.26
C LEU A 473 -16.55 15.36 -17.45
N LEU A 474 -17.80 15.84 -17.41
CA LEU A 474 -18.38 16.63 -18.50
C LEU A 474 -17.85 18.06 -18.55
N ILE A 475 -17.17 18.53 -17.49
CA ILE A 475 -16.62 19.88 -17.44
C ILE A 475 -15.41 20.00 -18.38
N PRO A 476 -15.44 20.92 -19.36
CA PRO A 476 -14.29 21.15 -20.23
C PRO A 476 -13.02 21.50 -19.42
N GLY A 477 -11.92 20.83 -19.71
CA GLY A 477 -10.65 21.02 -18.99
C GLY A 477 -10.58 20.39 -17.60
N ALA A 478 -11.52 19.50 -17.24
CA ALA A 478 -11.49 18.80 -15.94
C ALA A 478 -10.18 18.04 -15.68
N PHE A 479 -9.56 17.51 -16.74
CA PHE A 479 -8.27 16.84 -16.72
C PHE A 479 -7.48 17.14 -18.00
N VAL A 480 -6.17 16.95 -17.94
CA VAL A 480 -5.27 17.02 -19.10
C VAL A 480 -4.49 15.71 -19.18
N ASN A 481 -4.37 15.18 -20.39
CA ASN A 481 -3.48 14.07 -20.72
C ASN A 481 -2.21 14.65 -21.37
N PHE A 482 -1.05 14.14 -20.98
CA PHE A 482 0.27 14.56 -21.43
C PHE A 482 0.93 13.51 -22.32
#